data_AF-A0A7Y2DEX3-F1
#
_entry.id   AF-A0A7Y2DEX3-F1
#
_cell.length_a   1.000
_cell.length_b   1.000
_cell.length_c   1.000
_cell.angle_alpha   90.00
_cell.angle_beta   90.00
_cell.angle_gamma   90.00
#
_symmetry.space_group_name_H-M   'P 1'
#
loop_
_entity.id
_entity.type
_entity.pdbx_description
1 polymer ?
#
loop_
_entity_poly.entity_id
_entity_poly.type
_entity_poly.pdbx_seq_one_letter_code
_entity_poly.pdbx_strand_id
1 'polypeptide(L)' 'MDFLENFVAELVVESPGRINLIGEHTDYNMGFVLPTAIEKNIVFKFQKNGSDDIGHVYSHT' A
#
# COMPACT_ATOMS: atom_id res chain seq x y z
N MET A 1 16.62 4.61 -13.49
CA MET A 1 16.70 4.61 -12.02
C MET A 1 16.71 6.04 -11.48
N ASP A 2 17.41 6.97 -12.13
CA ASP A 2 17.46 8.40 -11.77
C ASP A 2 16.08 9.07 -11.53
N PHE A 3 15.05 8.68 -12.28
CA PHE A 3 13.70 9.21 -12.06
C PHE A 3 13.15 8.85 -10.67
N LEU A 4 13.34 7.61 -10.20
CA LEU A 4 12.82 7.17 -8.90
C LEU A 4 13.58 7.84 -7.75
N GLU A 5 14.87 8.08 -7.92
CA GLU A 5 15.70 8.78 -6.93
C GLU A 5 15.35 10.26 -6.81
N ASN A 6 14.97 10.89 -7.92
CA ASN A 6 14.61 12.32 -7.97
C ASN A 6 13.09 12.57 -7.95
N PHE A 7 12.28 11.53 -7.72
CA PHE A 7 10.83 11.65 -7.71
C PHE A 7 10.36 12.48 -6.51
N VAL A 8 9.79 13.65 -6.78
CA VAL A 8 9.20 14.52 -5.75
C VAL A 8 7.72 14.21 -5.64
N ALA A 9 7.35 13.53 -4.56
CA ALA A 9 5.96 13.18 -4.29
C ALA A 9 5.14 14.41 -3.87
N GLU A 10 3.96 14.56 -4.46
CA GLU A 10 2.93 15.52 -4.02
C GLU A 10 2.09 14.94 -2.88
N LEU A 11 1.93 13.61 -2.88
CA LEU A 11 1.22 12.87 -1.84
C LEU A 11 1.98 11.59 -1.52
N VAL A 12 2.16 11.33 -0.22
CA VAL A 12 2.67 10.05 0.28
C VAL A 12 1.56 9.42 1.10
N VAL A 13 1.22 8.17 0.78
CA VAL A 13 0.31 7.35 1.57
C VAL A 13 1.02 6.10 2.03
N GLU A 14 0.68 5.66 3.22
CA GLU A 14 1.25 4.50 3.85
C GLU A 14 0.12 3.58 4.30
N SER A 15 0.27 2.29 4.00
CA SER A 15 -0.67 1.26 4.43
C SER A 15 0.09 0.14 5.14
N PRO A 16 -0.14 -0.10 6.43
CA PRO A 16 0.51 -1.19 7.14
C PRO A 16 -0.01 -2.54 6.65
N GLY A 17 0.87 -3.52 6.63
CA GLY A 17 0.47 -4.91 6.58
C GLY A 17 -0.29 -5.30 7.84
N ARG A 18 -0.92 -6.47 7.81
CA ARG A 18 -1.63 -7.02 8.96
C ARG A 18 -1.31 -8.50 9.13
N ILE A 19 -1.32 -8.95 10.38
CA ILE A 19 -1.42 -10.36 10.72
C ILE A 19 -2.74 -10.61 11.43
N ASN A 20 -3.14 -11.87 11.48
CA ASN A 20 -4.26 -12.30 12.28
C ASN A 20 -3.70 -13.09 13.47
N LEU A 21 -4.14 -12.76 14.68
CA LEU A 21 -3.73 -13.50 15.89
C LEU A 21 -4.58 -14.76 16.06
N ILE A 22 -5.88 -14.68 15.74
CA ILE A 22 -6.84 -15.79 15.79
C ILE A 22 -8.07 -15.49 14.92
N GLY A 23 -8.73 -16.56 14.45
CA GLY A 23 -9.91 -16.48 13.58
C GLY A 23 -9.54 -16.61 12.10
N GLU A 24 -8.76 -17.61 11.73
CA GLU A 24 -8.50 -17.89 10.31
C GLU A 24 -9.76 -18.48 9.67
N HIS A 25 -10.03 -18.07 8.44
CA HIS A 25 -11.15 -18.59 7.64
C HIS A 25 -12.56 -18.36 8.22
N THR A 26 -12.70 -17.48 9.21
CA THR A 26 -13.99 -17.15 9.84
C THR A 26 -14.63 -15.88 9.28
N ASP A 27 -13.83 -14.95 8.76
CA ASP A 27 -14.26 -13.64 8.25
C ASP A 27 -15.28 -13.75 7.12
N TYR A 28 -15.03 -14.60 6.13
CA TYR A 28 -15.99 -14.84 5.03
C TYR A 28 -17.20 -15.71 5.44
N ASN A 29 -17.25 -16.15 6.70
CA ASN A 29 -18.37 -16.88 7.30
C ASN A 29 -19.11 -16.03 8.36
N MET A 30 -18.96 -14.70 8.35
CA MET A 30 -19.55 -13.78 9.34
C MET A 30 -19.08 -14.04 10.79
N GLY A 31 -17.94 -14.71 10.97
CA GLY A 31 -17.32 -14.92 12.27
C GLY A 31 -16.44 -13.74 12.70
N PHE A 32 -16.10 -13.70 13.99
CA PHE A 32 -15.14 -12.72 14.51
C PHE A 32 -13.69 -13.10 14.17
N VAL A 33 -12.83 -12.08 14.10
CA VAL A 33 -11.38 -12.18 13.90
C VAL A 33 -10.66 -11.23 14.85
N LEU A 34 -9.40 -11.53 15.20
CA LEU A 34 -8.55 -10.63 15.99
C LEU A 34 -7.26 -10.27 15.20
N PRO A 35 -7.36 -9.38 14.20
CA PRO A 35 -6.21 -8.91 13.46
C PRO A 35 -5.48 -7.78 14.18
N THR A 36 -4.23 -7.55 13.79
CA THR A 36 -3.47 -6.36 14.15
C THR A 36 -2.62 -5.89 12.97
N ALA A 37 -2.43 -4.57 12.87
CA ALA A 37 -1.42 -3.99 12.00
C ALA A 37 -0.01 -4.39 12.47
N ILE A 38 0.92 -4.49 11.52
CA ILE A 38 2.35 -4.70 11.78
C ILE A 38 3.17 -3.52 11.25
N GLU A 39 4.43 -3.44 11.65
CA GLU A 39 5.36 -2.38 11.22
C GLU A 39 5.64 -2.41 9.70
N LYS A 40 5.66 -3.59 9.08
CA LYS A 40 5.88 -3.69 7.63
C LYS A 40 4.75 -3.00 6.88
N ASN A 41 5.10 -2.09 5.98
CA ASN A 41 4.18 -1.21 5.27
C ASN A 41 4.40 -1.27 3.75
N ILE A 42 3.38 -0.81 3.02
CA ILE A 42 3.50 -0.39 1.62
C ILE A 42 3.40 1.13 1.62
N VAL A 43 4.39 1.79 1.02
CA VAL A 43 4.42 3.24 0.84
C VAL A 43 4.23 3.55 -0.63
N PHE A 44 3.18 4.30 -0.96
CA PHE A 44 2.98 4.86 -2.29
C PHE A 44 3.27 6.36 -2.30
N LYS A 45 4.00 6.77 -3.33
CA LYS A 45 4.33 8.16 -3.61
C LYS A 45 3.65 8.54 -4.92
N PHE A 46 2.84 9.60 -4.91
CA PHE A 46 2.06 10.06 -6.05
C PHE A 46 2.46 11.45 -6.49
N GLN A 47 2.34 11.69 -7.79
CA GLN A 47 2.44 13.00 -8.43
C GLN A 47 1.53 12.97 -9.67
N LYS A 48 0.84 14.08 -9.96
CA LYS A 48 0.12 14.18 -11.25
C LYS A 48 1.13 14.18 -12.41
N ASN A 49 0.94 13.28 -13.37
CA ASN A 49 1.83 13.18 -14.53
C ASN A 49 1.39 14.02 -15.75
N GLY A 50 0.25 14.73 -15.64
CA GLY A 50 -0.28 15.59 -16.71
C GLY A 50 -0.91 14.86 -17.90
N SER A 51 -1.05 13.54 -17.84
CA SER A 51 -1.82 12.76 -18.83
C SER A 51 -3.27 12.64 -18.39
N ASP A 52 -4.19 12.63 -19.36
CA ASP A 52 -5.63 12.46 -19.12
C ASP A 52 -6.04 10.99 -18.95
N ASP A 53 -5.23 10.04 -19.41
CA ASP A 53 -5.61 8.63 -19.55
C ASP A 53 -4.51 7.60 -19.24
N ILE A 54 -3.26 8.04 -19.03
CA ILE A 54 -2.12 7.15 -18.76
C ILE A 54 -1.65 7.33 -17.32
N GLY A 55 -1.53 6.22 -16.58
CA GLY A 55 -0.85 6.17 -15.28
C GLY A 55 0.41 5.30 -15.37
N HIS A 56 1.52 5.75 -14.78
CA HIS A 56 2.73 4.93 -14.66
C HIS A 56 2.87 4.43 -13.23
N VAL A 57 3.14 3.14 -13.08
CA VAL A 57 3.39 2.51 -11.78
C VAL A 57 4.77 1.87 -11.82
N TYR A 58 5.59 2.23 -10.85
CA TYR A 58 6.94 1.69 -10.68
C TYR A 58 7.03 1.04 -9.30
N SER A 59 7.75 -0.07 -9.21
CA SER A 59 8.16 -0.64 -7.93
C SER A 59 9.61 -0.29 -7.66
N HIS A 60 9.91 0.11 -6.42
CA HIS A 60 11.27 0.37 -5.96
C HIS A 60 11.97 -0.88 -5.41
N THR A 61 11.23 -1.98 -5.21
CA THR A 61 11.75 -3.27 -4.73
C THR A 61 12.72 -3.91 -5.72
#